data_AF-A0A414AFX7-F1
#
_entry.id   AF-A0A414AFX7-F1
#
_cell.length_a   1.000
_cell.length_b   1.000
_cell.length_c   1.000
_cell.angle_alpha   90.00
_cell.angle_beta   90.00
_cell.angle_gamma   90.00
#
_symmetry.space_group_name_H-M   'P 1'
#
loop_
_entity.id
_entity.type
_entity.pdbx_description
1 polymer ?
#
loop_
_entity_poly.entity_id
_entity_poly.type
_entity_poly.pdbx_seq_one_letter_code
_entity_poly.pdbx_strand_id
1 'polypeptide(L)'
;MKNFDLFMGCLGNGITVCNKSVIENGDYKKIAHIAECGKITWYVNVPSYVPGPELLKIEHTANVQSEKWEDWLASMPEIKQYKYLLDNAPHATFMHAINMGGEIRDKIQYLKSVLYQKSTF
;
A
#
# COMPACT_ATOMS: atom_id res chain seq x y z
N MET A 1 27.09 -9.18 -11.18
CA MET A 1 25.86 -8.76 -10.46
C MET A 1 24.84 -8.31 -11.48
N LYS A 2 23.55 -8.59 -11.29
CA LYS A 2 22.50 -7.99 -12.12
C LYS A 2 22.51 -6.48 -11.87
N ASN A 3 22.45 -5.66 -12.92
CA ASN A 3 22.41 -4.20 -12.80
C ASN A 3 21.13 -3.80 -12.05
N PHE A 4 21.28 -3.38 -10.79
CA PHE A 4 20.18 -2.99 -9.93
C PHE A 4 20.57 -1.74 -9.15
N ASP A 5 19.81 -0.68 -9.33
CA ASP A 5 19.95 0.58 -8.59
C ASP A 5 18.55 0.98 -8.11
N LEU A 6 18.32 0.86 -6.80
CA LEU A 6 17.01 1.05 -6.19
C LEU A 6 16.66 2.54 -6.13
N PHE A 7 15.57 2.91 -6.78
CA PHE A 7 14.95 4.23 -6.65
C PHE A 7 13.55 4.10 -6.08
N MET A 8 13.22 4.93 -5.09
CA MET A 8 11.89 5.01 -4.48
C MET A 8 11.43 6.46 -4.45
N GLY A 9 10.25 6.74 -5.00
CA GLY A 9 9.68 8.09 -5.09
C GLY A 9 8.22 8.11 -4.64
N CYS A 10 7.88 9.06 -3.76
CA CYS A 10 6.50 9.27 -3.31
C CYS A 10 5.70 10.00 -4.38
N LEU A 11 4.59 9.42 -4.81
CA LEU A 11 3.66 10.02 -5.77
C LEU A 11 2.23 9.79 -5.29
N GLY A 12 1.57 10.85 -4.82
CA GLY A 12 0.16 10.87 -4.45
C GLY A 12 -0.23 9.79 -3.43
N ASN A 13 -0.65 8.64 -3.94
CA ASN A 13 -1.26 7.51 -3.26
C ASN A 13 -0.26 6.40 -2.86
N GLY A 14 1.03 6.70 -2.84
CA GLY A 14 2.03 5.77 -2.32
C GLY A 14 3.45 6.02 -2.81
N ILE A 15 4.26 4.97 -2.80
CA ILE A 15 5.66 4.98 -3.18
C ILE A 15 5.83 4.10 -4.42
N THR A 16 6.29 4.72 -5.49
CA THR A 16 6.73 3.99 -6.68
C THR A 16 8.15 3.50 -6.49
N VAL A 17 8.37 2.20 -6.73
CA VAL A 17 9.68 1.55 -6.62
C VAL A 17 10.17 1.21 -8.02
N CYS A 18 11.36 1.68 -8.38
CA CYS A 18 11.97 1.47 -9.69
C CYS A 18 13.38 0.90 -9.59
N ASN A 19 13.80 0.20 -10.65
CA ASN A 19 15.21 -0.06 -10.92
C ASN A 19 15.74 0.98 -11.91
N LYS A 20 16.52 1.93 -11.41
CA LYS A 20 17.12 3.02 -12.19
C LYS A 20 18.16 2.54 -13.21
N SER A 21 18.73 1.34 -13.01
CA SER A 21 19.69 0.76 -13.95
C SER A 21 19.06 0.26 -15.25
N VAL A 22 17.72 0.27 -15.36
CA VAL A 22 16.99 -0.22 -16.54
C VAL A 22 15.98 0.84 -16.98
N ILE A 23 16.04 1.23 -18.25
CA ILE A 23 15.03 2.08 -18.88
C ILE A 23 14.04 1.21 -19.65
N GLU A 24 12.76 1.40 -19.39
CA GLU A 24 11.65 0.73 -20.06
C GLU A 24 10.65 1.80 -20.50
N ASN A 25 10.35 1.88 -21.80
CA ASN A 25 9.47 2.89 -22.38
C ASN A 25 9.86 4.35 -22.08
N GLY A 26 11.15 4.63 -21.88
CA GLY A 26 11.65 5.98 -21.61
C GLY A 26 11.71 6.37 -20.13
N ASP A 27 11.23 5.52 -19.23
CA ASP A 27 11.24 5.73 -17.77
C ASP A 27 12.10 4.68 -17.05
N TYR A 28 12.48 4.94 -15.79
CA TYR A 28 13.07 3.90 -14.94
C TYR A 28 12.07 2.74 -14.79
N LYS A 29 12.54 1.51 -14.99
CA LYS A 29 11.70 0.32 -14.91
C LYS A 29 11.02 0.25 -13.55
N LYS A 30 9.70 0.38 -13.54
CA LYS A 30 8.88 0.22 -12.34
C LYS A 30 8.85 -1.25 -11.96
N ILE A 31 9.16 -1.56 -10.70
CA ILE A 31 9.24 -2.94 -10.19
C ILE A 31 8.19 -3.23 -9.12
N ALA A 32 7.75 -2.21 -8.39
CA ALA A 32 6.69 -2.33 -7.41
C ALA A 32 6.01 -0.98 -7.17
N HIS A 33 4.87 -1.05 -6.49
CA HIS A 33 4.21 0.08 -5.87
C HIS A 33 3.87 -0.26 -4.42
N ILE A 34 4.14 0.65 -3.48
CA ILE A 34 3.76 0.55 -2.07
C ILE A 34 2.62 1.53 -1.83
N ALA A 35 1.41 1.04 -1.61
CA ALA A 35 0.25 1.88 -1.31
C ALA A 35 0.42 2.63 0.04
N GLU A 36 -0.41 3.64 0.29
CA GLU A 36 -0.38 4.39 1.56
C GLU A 36 -0.50 3.49 2.80
N CYS A 37 -1.31 2.43 2.72
CA CYS A 37 -1.46 1.43 3.78
C CYS A 37 -0.30 0.41 3.84
N GLY A 38 0.82 0.68 3.17
CA GLY A 38 2.01 -0.17 3.15
C GLY A 38 1.90 -1.45 2.32
N LYS A 39 0.81 -1.70 1.60
CA LYS A 39 0.72 -2.89 0.75
C LYS A 39 1.64 -2.76 -0.46
N ILE A 40 2.48 -3.77 -0.68
CA ILE A 40 3.33 -3.88 -1.87
C ILE A 40 2.59 -4.62 -2.99
N THR A 41 2.55 -4.00 -4.17
CA THR A 41 2.15 -4.62 -5.44
C THR A 41 3.39 -4.75 -6.32
N TRP A 42 3.77 -5.97 -6.66
CA TRP A 42 4.95 -6.26 -7.47
C TRP A 42 4.60 -6.37 -8.96
N TYR A 43 5.44 -5.78 -9.82
CA TYR A 43 5.32 -5.85 -11.28
C TYR A 43 6.40 -6.74 -11.91
N VAL A 44 7.22 -7.37 -11.09
CA VAL A 44 8.31 -8.27 -11.50
C VAL A 44 8.28 -9.56 -10.68
N ASN A 45 8.91 -10.61 -11.19
CA ASN A 45 9.14 -11.84 -10.44
C ASN A 45 10.25 -11.60 -9.38
N VAL A 46 9.84 -11.37 -8.13
CA VAL A 46 10.71 -10.94 -7.02
C VAL A 46 11.91 -11.88 -6.81
N PRO A 47 11.75 -13.21 -6.64
CA PRO A 47 12.88 -14.11 -6.42
C PRO A 47 13.97 -14.05 -7.51
N SER A 48 13.56 -13.75 -8.74
CA SER A 48 14.46 -13.70 -9.89
C SER A 48 15.04 -12.32 -10.17
N TYR A 49 14.38 -11.25 -9.73
CA TYR A 49 14.68 -9.87 -10.18
C TYR A 49 15.27 -8.99 -9.08
N VAL A 50 14.75 -9.06 -7.86
CA VAL A 50 15.10 -8.13 -6.77
C VAL A 50 16.17 -8.76 -5.89
N PRO A 51 17.36 -8.15 -5.74
CA PRO A 51 18.36 -8.68 -4.83
C PRO A 51 17.94 -8.53 -3.36
N GLY A 52 18.43 -9.44 -2.50
CA GLY A 52 18.00 -9.55 -1.10
C GLY A 52 18.11 -8.25 -0.28
N PRO A 53 19.25 -7.53 -0.30
CA PRO A 53 19.38 -6.27 0.43
C PRO A 53 18.37 -5.20 0.00
N GLU A 54 18.03 -5.14 -1.28
CA GLU A 54 17.05 -4.20 -1.84
C GLU A 54 15.62 -4.62 -1.50
N LEU A 55 15.33 -5.92 -1.49
CA LEU A 55 14.05 -6.44 -1.02
C LEU A 55 13.78 -6.02 0.44
N LEU A 56 14.77 -6.19 1.32
CA LEU A 56 14.64 -5.77 2.73
C LEU A 56 14.38 -4.26 2.88
N LYS A 57 15.02 -3.43 2.05
CA LYS A 57 14.76 -1.97 2.05
C LYS A 57 13.34 -1.64 1.60
N ILE A 58 12.83 -2.33 0.58
CA ILE A 58 11.47 -2.14 0.07
C ILE A 58 10.45 -2.57 1.12
N GLU A 59 10.64 -3.74 1.75
CA GLU A 59 9.77 -4.24 2.83
C GLU A 59 9.80 -3.33 4.06
N HIS A 60 10.98 -2.85 4.46
CA HIS A 60 11.09 -1.87 5.54
C HIS A 60 10.35 -0.57 5.22
N THR A 61 10.49 -0.06 4.00
CA THR A 61 9.78 1.14 3.54
C THR A 61 8.26 0.93 3.57
N ALA A 62 7.79 -0.25 3.16
CA ALA A 62 6.39 -0.62 3.23
C ALA A 62 5.85 -0.67 4.67
N ASN A 63 6.62 -1.22 5.60
CA ASN A 63 6.25 -1.24 7.02
C ASN A 63 6.18 0.17 7.61
N VAL A 64 7.18 1.01 7.37
CA VAL A 64 7.17 2.41 7.83
C VAL A 64 5.99 3.18 7.23
N GLN A 65 5.66 2.92 5.96
CA GLN A 65 4.51 3.53 5.30
C GLN A 65 3.19 3.08 5.94
N SER A 66 3.06 1.79 6.27
CA SER A 66 1.90 1.24 7.00
C SER A 66 1.76 1.88 8.38
N GLU A 67 2.84 1.97 9.16
CA GLU A 67 2.84 2.58 10.49
C GLU A 67 2.37 4.04 10.44
N LYS A 68 2.91 4.82 9.50
CA LYS A 68 2.49 6.22 9.32
C LYS A 68 1.01 6.35 8.97
N TRP A 69 0.49 5.47 8.12
CA TRP A 69 -0.92 5.49 7.74
C TRP A 69 -1.82 5.09 8.91
N GLU A 70 -1.40 4.10 9.70
CA GLU A 70 -2.09 3.68 10.92
C GLU A 70 -2.13 4.78 11.97
N ASP A 71 -1.00 5.44 12.24
CA ASP A 71 -0.92 6.56 13.18
C ASP A 71 -1.78 7.73 12.72
N TRP A 72 -1.73 8.07 11.43
CA TRP A 72 -2.57 9.11 10.85
C TRP A 72 -4.06 8.78 10.98
N LEU A 73 -4.46 7.56 10.64
CA LEU A 73 -5.85 7.12 10.75
C LEU A 73 -6.30 7.16 12.22
N ALA A 74 -5.51 6.60 13.13
CA ALA A 74 -5.79 6.55 14.56
C ALA A 74 -5.85 7.94 15.22
N SER A 75 -5.18 8.95 14.66
CA SER A 75 -5.23 10.33 15.16
C SER A 75 -6.61 10.98 15.02
N MET A 76 -7.48 10.43 14.16
CA MET A 76 -8.83 10.94 13.94
C MET A 76 -9.85 10.29 14.90
N PRO A 77 -10.96 10.98 15.26
CA PRO A 77 -12.09 10.34 15.94
C PRO A 77 -12.64 9.15 15.15
N GLU A 78 -13.10 8.11 15.84
CA GLU A 78 -13.57 6.84 15.23
C GLU A 78 -14.59 7.05 14.10
N ILE A 79 -15.54 7.96 14.26
CA ILE A 79 -16.53 8.25 13.22
C ILE A 79 -15.89 8.82 11.94
N LYS A 80 -14.81 9.60 12.07
CA LYS A 80 -14.07 10.14 10.92
C LYS A 80 -13.22 9.05 10.26
N GLN A 81 -12.61 8.16 11.05
CA GLN A 81 -11.92 6.98 10.53
C GLN A 81 -12.89 6.13 9.70
N TYR A 82 -14.04 5.79 10.29
CA TYR A 82 -15.06 4.98 9.64
C TYR A 82 -15.56 5.63 8.34
N LYS A 83 -15.86 6.92 8.36
CA LYS A 83 -16.25 7.68 7.16
C LYS A 83 -15.17 7.62 6.08
N TYR A 84 -13.92 7.95 6.41
CA TYR A 84 -12.82 7.93 5.44
C TYR A 84 -12.67 6.55 4.79
N LEU A 85 -12.73 5.48 5.60
CA LEU A 85 -12.60 4.12 5.11
C LEU A 85 -13.78 3.71 4.22
N LEU A 86 -15.00 4.15 4.53
CA LEU A 86 -16.19 3.92 3.70
C LEU A 86 -16.10 4.66 2.36
N ASP A 87 -15.69 5.93 2.37
CA ASP A 87 -15.58 6.76 1.17
C ASP A 87 -14.55 6.20 0.17
N ASN A 88 -13.58 5.41 0.66
CA ASN A 88 -12.57 4.74 -0.16
C ASN A 88 -12.86 3.26 -0.42
N ALA A 89 -13.92 2.70 0.17
CA ALA A 89 -14.28 1.30 -0.02
C ALA A 89 -15.05 1.09 -1.33
N PRO A 90 -14.80 -0.02 -2.05
CA PRO A 90 -15.67 -0.41 -3.16
C PRO A 90 -17.12 -0.62 -2.70
N HIS A 91 -18.07 -0.38 -3.59
CA HIS A 91 -19.50 -0.39 -3.26
C HIS A 91 -19.96 -1.65 -2.49
N ALA A 92 -19.54 -2.85 -2.90
CA ALA A 92 -19.90 -4.08 -2.19
C ALA A 92 -19.37 -4.12 -0.74
N THR A 93 -18.16 -3.61 -0.53
CA THR A 93 -17.53 -3.52 0.80
C THR A 93 -18.23 -2.46 1.67
N PHE A 94 -18.57 -1.32 1.08
CA PHE A 94 -19.39 -0.29 1.72
C PHE A 94 -20.72 -0.88 2.20
N MET A 95 -21.47 -1.55 1.30
CA MET A 95 -22.78 -2.13 1.61
C MET A 95 -22.69 -3.20 2.70
N HIS A 96 -21.62 -3.99 2.72
CA HIS A 96 -21.39 -4.96 3.78
C HIS A 96 -21.09 -4.27 5.12
N ALA A 97 -20.21 -3.28 5.16
CA ALA A 97 -19.81 -2.60 6.39
C ALA A 97 -20.97 -1.87 7.08
N ILE A 98 -21.86 -1.21 6.32
CA ILE A 98 -23.03 -0.53 6.91
C ILE A 98 -24.03 -1.51 7.52
N ASN A 99 -24.18 -2.71 6.93
CA ASN A 99 -25.08 -3.76 7.41
C ASN A 99 -24.44 -4.69 8.45
N MET A 100 -23.13 -4.59 8.67
CA MET A 100 -22.43 -5.31 9.73
C MET A 100 -23.02 -4.89 11.08
N GLY A 101 -23.33 -5.85 11.94
CA GLY A 101 -23.64 -5.58 13.35
C GLY A 101 -22.39 -5.14 14.13
N GLY A 102 -22.49 -5.00 15.45
CA GLY A 102 -21.34 -4.72 16.31
C GLY A 102 -20.96 -3.23 16.40
N GLU A 103 -19.82 -2.97 17.03
CA GLU A 103 -19.34 -1.62 17.29
C GLU A 103 -18.67 -1.01 16.05
N ILE A 104 -18.57 0.33 16.01
CA ILE A 104 -17.91 1.02 14.90
C ILE A 104 -16.45 0.58 14.72
N ARG A 105 -15.78 0.18 15.81
CA ARG A 105 -14.41 -0.34 15.81
C ARG A 105 -14.28 -1.63 15.01
N ASP A 106 -15.23 -2.55 15.16
CA ASP A 106 -15.24 -3.81 14.41
C ASP A 106 -15.34 -3.54 12.91
N LYS A 107 -16.20 -2.57 12.54
CA LYS A 107 -16.38 -2.14 11.15
C LYS A 107 -15.14 -1.45 10.59
N ILE A 108 -14.48 -0.60 11.38
CA ILE A 108 -13.20 0.03 11.02
C ILE A 108 -12.16 -1.04 10.73
N GLN A 109 -12.00 -2.03 11.61
CA GLN A 109 -11.02 -3.09 11.44
C GLN A 109 -11.29 -3.93 10.18
N TYR A 110 -12.56 -4.26 9.93
CA TYR A 110 -12.97 -4.90 8.69
C TYR A 110 -12.59 -4.07 7.47
N LEU A 111 -12.96 -2.79 7.43
CA LEU A 111 -12.71 -1.92 6.29
C LEU A 111 -11.21 -1.75 6.02
N LYS A 112 -10.38 -1.60 7.06
CA LYS A 112 -8.91 -1.57 6.93
C LYS A 112 -8.38 -2.84 6.26
N SER A 113 -8.86 -4.01 6.67
CA SER A 113 -8.43 -5.29 6.09
C SER A 113 -8.77 -5.39 4.60
N VAL A 114 -9.95 -4.91 4.20
CA VAL A 114 -10.40 -4.95 2.81
C VAL A 114 -9.67 -3.92 1.95
N LEU A 115 -9.44 -2.71 2.48
CA LEU A 115 -8.65 -1.69 1.80
C LEU A 115 -7.23 -2.17 1.57
N TYR A 116 -6.58 -2.75 2.59
CA TYR A 116 -5.27 -3.37 2.41
C TYR A 116 -5.32 -4.39 1.27
N GLN A 117 -6.26 -5.34 1.27
CA GLN A 117 -6.35 -6.35 0.21
C GLN A 117 -6.60 -5.77 -1.18
N LYS A 118 -7.36 -4.69 -1.30
CA LYS A 118 -7.77 -4.11 -2.59
C LYS A 118 -6.91 -2.96 -3.09
N SER A 119 -6.05 -2.39 -2.24
CA SER A 119 -5.01 -1.43 -2.65
C SER A 119 -4.13 -2.09 -3.70
N THR A 120 -4.44 -1.81 -4.95
CA THR A 120 -3.81 -2.33 -6.16
C THR A 120 -3.73 -1.17 -7.14
N PHE A 121 -2.65 -1.15 -7.90
CA PHE A 121 -2.26 -0.07 -8.82
C PHE A 121 -2.08 -0.63 -10.22
#